data_AF-A0A4S4NP40-F1
#
_entry.id   AF-A0A4S4NP40-F1
#
_cell.length_a   1.000
_cell.length_b   1.000
_cell.length_c   1.000
_cell.angle_alpha   90.00
_cell.angle_beta   90.00
_cell.angle_gamma   90.00
#
_symmetry.space_group_name_H-M   'P 1'
#
loop_
_entity.id
_entity.type
_entity.pdbx_description
1 polymer ?
#
loop_
_entity_poly.entity_id
_entity_poly.type
_entity_poly.pdbx_seq_one_letter_code
_entity_poly.pdbx_strand_id
1 'polypeptide(L)'
;MKKQKVNRKYNFPDADLYQMAMDSIRLAKRDLDKFKSGYQYGGHRLKGYHDRCQRFVEMPDDDELLGDQMVVTDKKYEAAEQLRHAIRSVMTRVRMAFSNRTGRYRKFGTAKMGDMTDAQLLFCGRRVIRVARAQWDFLADTGLNESHLERLAKACQAFELAMNIQQDKVADRDIHVESRIDLGNLIYDELITVCDIGKDIWAETDRAKYDAYCIYESNMEQKRIAKQVP
;
A
#
# COMPACT_ATOMS: atom_id res chain seq x y z
N MET A 1 20.83 -2.54 -2.20
CA MET A 1 20.79 -3.13 -0.85
C MET A 1 19.34 -3.06 -0.39
N LYS A 2 18.68 -4.16 0.01
CA LYS A 2 17.31 -4.07 0.55
C LYS A 2 17.37 -3.27 1.87
N LYS A 3 16.55 -2.22 2.01
CA LYS A 3 16.41 -1.48 3.27
C LYS A 3 15.97 -2.49 4.34
N GLN A 4 16.57 -2.42 5.53
CA GLN A 4 16.19 -3.30 6.63
C GLN A 4 14.77 -2.95 7.05
N LYS A 5 13.92 -3.97 7.22
CA LYS A 5 12.52 -3.78 7.61
C LYS A 5 12.47 -3.04 8.96
N VAL A 6 11.84 -1.87 8.98
CA VAL A 6 11.69 -1.07 10.20
C VAL A 6 10.50 -1.63 10.97
N ASN A 7 10.72 -1.92 12.25
CA ASN A 7 9.66 -2.35 13.17
C ASN A 7 9.17 -1.15 13.99
N ARG A 8 7.90 -1.18 14.40
CA ARG A 8 7.37 -0.22 15.36
C ARG A 8 8.14 -0.34 16.69
N LYS A 9 8.46 0.80 17.30
CA LYS A 9 9.10 0.92 18.62
C LYS A 9 8.11 0.81 19.78
N TYR A 10 6.82 0.86 19.47
CA TYR A 10 5.70 0.78 20.38
C TYR A 10 4.82 -0.43 20.03
N ASN A 11 4.09 -0.95 21.02
CA ASN A 11 3.29 -2.18 20.93
C ASN A 11 1.78 -1.95 21.09
N PHE A 12 1.33 -0.70 20.98
CA PHE A 12 -0.06 -0.29 21.04
C PHE A 12 -0.53 0.28 19.68
N PRO A 13 -1.84 0.39 19.44
CA PRO A 13 -2.40 0.95 18.22
C PRO A 13 -1.88 2.35 17.87
N ASP A 14 -1.81 2.64 16.56
CA ASP A 14 -1.43 3.96 16.03
C ASP A 14 -2.37 5.09 16.54
N ALA A 15 -3.65 4.78 16.79
CA ALA A 15 -4.62 5.71 17.37
C ALA A 15 -4.26 6.10 18.81
N ASP A 16 -3.82 5.12 19.62
CA ASP A 16 -3.39 5.36 21.00
C ASP A 16 -2.10 6.17 21.03
N LEU A 17 -1.17 5.91 20.10
CA LEU A 17 0.03 6.73 19.92
C LEU A 17 -0.33 8.19 19.67
N TYR A 18 -1.26 8.45 18.74
CA TYR A 18 -1.70 9.81 18.44
C TYR A 18 -2.32 10.48 19.66
N GLN A 19 -3.21 9.80 20.38
CA GLN A 19 -3.86 10.37 21.57
C GLN A 19 -2.83 10.70 22.67
N MET A 20 -1.94 9.76 22.99
CA MET A 20 -0.86 9.99 23.96
C MET A 20 0.06 11.13 23.54
N ALA A 21 0.39 11.23 22.24
CA ALA A 21 1.20 12.31 21.71
C ALA A 21 0.52 13.67 21.87
N MET A 22 -0.76 13.79 21.50
CA MET A 22 -1.52 15.02 21.63
C MET A 22 -1.69 15.46 23.10
N ASP A 23 -1.88 14.50 24.01
CA ASP A 23 -1.91 14.78 25.44
C ASP A 23 -0.56 15.28 25.96
N SER A 24 0.55 14.64 25.58
CA SER A 24 1.90 15.09 25.94
C SER A 24 2.19 16.50 25.42
N ILE A 25 1.73 16.84 24.20
CA ILE A 25 1.86 18.18 23.62
C ILE A 25 1.09 19.20 24.45
N ARG A 26 -0.15 18.87 24.85
CA ARG A 26 -0.98 19.74 25.68
C ARG A 26 -0.34 20.02 27.04
N LEU A 27 0.23 19.00 27.68
CA LEU A 27 0.95 19.13 28.94
C LEU A 27 2.22 19.98 28.78
N ALA A 28 3.04 19.69 27.77
CA ALA A 28 4.26 20.46 27.50
C ALA A 28 3.96 21.92 27.15
N LYS A 29 2.82 22.20 26.50
CA LYS A 29 2.36 23.56 26.25
C LYS A 29 1.97 24.29 27.53
N ARG A 30 1.31 23.61 28.48
CA ARG A 30 1.01 24.16 29.82
C ARG A 30 2.29 24.51 30.57
N ASP A 31 3.31 23.68 30.43
CA ASP A 31 4.57 23.79 31.20
C ASP A 31 5.72 24.42 30.38
N LEU A 32 5.41 25.12 29.29
CA LEU A 32 6.36 25.52 28.26
C LEU A 32 7.53 26.34 28.81
N ASP A 33 7.29 27.21 29.79
CA ASP A 33 8.34 28.04 30.39
C ASP A 33 9.42 27.20 31.07
N LYS A 34 9.03 26.10 31.75
CA LYS A 34 9.96 25.17 32.39
C LYS A 34 10.69 24.30 31.36
N PHE A 35 9.98 23.82 30.34
CA PHE A 35 10.57 23.09 29.22
C PHE A 35 11.64 23.92 28.49
N LYS A 36 11.34 25.20 28.25
CA LYS A 36 12.24 26.13 27.56
C LYS A 36 13.47 26.49 28.40
N SER A 37 13.28 26.80 29.68
CA SER A 37 14.37 27.24 30.57
C SER A 37 15.28 26.10 31.03
N GLY A 38 14.74 24.89 31.28
CA GLY A 38 15.52 23.75 31.77
C GLY A 38 16.17 22.89 30.67
N TYR A 39 15.51 22.72 29.52
CA TYR A 39 15.89 21.70 28.52
C TYR A 39 16.02 22.26 27.11
N GLN A 40 15.91 23.58 26.95
CA GLN A 40 15.89 24.25 25.64
C GLN A 40 14.81 23.66 24.70
N TYR A 41 13.78 23.04 25.27
CA TYR A 41 12.65 22.49 24.54
C TYR A 41 11.60 23.59 24.35
N GLY A 42 11.81 24.40 23.33
CA GLY A 42 10.99 25.58 23.05
C GLY A 42 9.78 25.29 22.15
N GLY A 43 8.96 26.33 21.93
CA GLY A 43 7.74 26.24 21.11
C GLY A 43 7.98 25.77 19.66
N HIS A 44 9.17 25.98 19.09
CA HIS A 44 9.49 25.47 17.75
C HIS A 44 9.52 23.92 17.70
N ARG A 45 10.12 23.27 18.71
CA ARG A 45 10.17 21.80 18.79
C ARG A 45 8.78 21.24 19.04
N LEU A 46 8.04 21.86 19.94
CA LEU A 46 6.66 21.48 20.24
C LEU A 46 5.74 21.61 19.01
N LYS A 47 5.93 22.67 18.21
CA LYS A 47 5.24 22.82 16.93
C LYS A 47 5.64 21.71 15.94
N GLY A 48 6.94 21.44 15.78
CA GLY A 48 7.40 20.36 14.90
C GLY A 48 6.90 18.97 15.32
N TYR A 49 6.74 18.73 16.63
CA TYR A 49 6.12 17.52 17.16
C TYR A 49 4.63 17.43 16.76
N HIS A 50 3.87 18.50 17.01
CA HIS A 50 2.46 18.59 16.59
C HIS A 50 2.29 18.40 15.08
N ASP A 51 3.14 19.03 14.27
CA ASP A 51 3.07 18.93 12.81
C ASP A 51 3.32 17.49 12.32
N ARG A 52 4.17 16.72 13.02
CA ARG A 52 4.33 15.27 12.75
C ARG A 52 3.07 14.48 13.09
N CYS A 53 2.42 14.77 14.22
CA CYS A 53 1.16 14.13 14.60
C CYS A 53 0.06 14.38 13.57
N GLN A 54 -0.07 15.62 13.06
CA GLN A 54 -1.05 15.94 12.02
C GLN A 54 -0.79 15.16 10.74
N ARG A 55 0.47 15.17 10.26
CA ARG A 55 0.88 14.37 9.09
C ARG A 55 0.59 12.88 9.26
N PHE A 56 0.72 12.34 10.47
CA PHE A 56 0.49 10.92 10.74
C PHE A 56 -0.99 10.51 10.62
N VAL A 57 -1.91 11.39 11.00
CA VAL A 57 -3.36 11.15 10.86
C VAL A 57 -3.82 11.35 9.42
N GLU A 58 -3.18 12.23 8.67
CA GLU A 58 -3.45 12.45 7.25
C GLU A 58 -2.92 11.33 6.34
N MET A 59 -2.00 10.50 6.83
CA MET A 59 -1.53 9.34 6.08
C MET A 59 -2.64 8.28 6.01
N PRO A 60 -2.87 7.65 4.84
CA PRO A 60 -3.79 6.54 4.74
C PRO A 60 -3.34 5.38 5.63
N ASP A 61 -4.29 4.61 6.13
CA ASP A 61 -4.01 3.34 6.78
C ASP A 61 -3.84 2.19 5.75
N ASP A 62 -3.49 1.00 6.25
CA ASP A 62 -3.27 -0.16 5.38
C ASP A 62 -4.57 -0.69 4.75
N ASP A 63 -5.72 -0.48 5.39
CA ASP A 63 -7.02 -0.94 4.90
C ASP A 63 -7.50 -0.05 3.73
N GLU A 64 -7.30 1.27 3.83
CA GLU A 64 -7.53 2.22 2.74
C GLU A 64 -6.68 1.85 1.50
N LEU A 65 -5.39 1.59 1.71
CA LEU A 65 -4.47 1.22 0.63
C LEU A 65 -4.78 -0.15 0.04
N LEU A 66 -5.22 -1.10 0.88
CA LEU A 66 -5.70 -2.41 0.41
C LEU A 66 -6.95 -2.25 -0.45
N GLY A 67 -7.88 -1.38 -0.07
CA GLY A 67 -9.06 -1.05 -0.87
C GLY A 67 -8.69 -0.52 -2.26
N ASP A 68 -7.76 0.42 -2.34
CA ASP A 68 -7.21 0.94 -3.61
C ASP A 68 -6.59 -0.18 -4.46
N GLN A 69 -5.79 -1.05 -3.84
CA GLN A 69 -5.17 -2.20 -4.50
C GLN A 69 -6.21 -3.19 -5.05
N MET A 70 -7.32 -3.41 -4.33
CA MET A 70 -8.42 -4.26 -4.78
C MET A 70 -9.09 -3.67 -6.03
N VAL A 71 -9.39 -2.37 -6.03
CA VAL A 71 -10.03 -1.69 -7.18
C VAL A 71 -9.19 -1.82 -8.45
N VAL A 72 -7.87 -1.66 -8.38
CA VAL A 72 -7.00 -1.81 -9.57
C VAL A 72 -6.84 -3.28 -9.98
N THR A 73 -6.92 -4.20 -9.03
CA THR A 73 -6.90 -5.64 -9.30
C THR A 73 -8.15 -6.06 -10.09
N ASP A 74 -9.32 -5.56 -9.72
CA ASP A 74 -10.58 -5.83 -10.44
C ASP A 74 -10.52 -5.28 -11.88
N LYS A 75 -10.05 -4.05 -12.06
CA LYS A 75 -9.84 -3.46 -13.40
C LYS A 75 -8.88 -4.29 -14.27
N LYS A 76 -7.83 -4.86 -13.67
CA LYS A 76 -6.91 -5.77 -14.36
C LYS A 76 -7.63 -7.04 -14.81
N TYR A 77 -8.49 -7.62 -13.96
CA TYR A 77 -9.27 -8.82 -14.33
C TYR A 77 -10.29 -8.54 -15.44
N GLU A 78 -10.96 -7.40 -15.38
CA GLU A 78 -11.85 -6.95 -16.47
C GLU A 78 -11.08 -6.82 -17.79
N ALA A 79 -9.92 -6.16 -17.79
CA ALA A 79 -9.07 -6.02 -18.97
C ALA A 79 -8.56 -7.38 -19.49
N ALA A 80 -8.24 -8.31 -18.59
CA ALA A 80 -7.85 -9.69 -18.95
C ALA A 80 -8.98 -10.41 -19.68
N GLU A 81 -10.23 -10.32 -19.19
CA GLU A 81 -11.38 -10.91 -19.87
C GLU A 81 -11.65 -10.25 -21.22
N GLN A 82 -11.56 -8.92 -21.32
CA GLN A 82 -11.69 -8.22 -22.60
C GLN A 82 -10.65 -8.71 -23.62
N LEU A 83 -9.39 -8.91 -23.18
CA LEU A 83 -8.34 -9.49 -24.02
C LEU A 83 -8.68 -10.93 -24.45
N ARG A 84 -9.12 -11.78 -23.52
CA ARG A 84 -9.56 -13.15 -23.84
C ARG A 84 -10.71 -13.15 -24.86
N HIS A 85 -11.68 -12.25 -24.70
CA HIS A 85 -12.78 -12.10 -25.65
C HIS A 85 -12.31 -11.63 -27.03
N ALA A 86 -11.41 -10.64 -27.09
CA ALA A 86 -10.83 -10.16 -28.35
C ALA A 86 -10.05 -11.28 -29.07
N ILE A 87 -9.25 -12.07 -28.34
CA ILE A 87 -8.54 -13.24 -28.88
C ILE A 87 -9.55 -14.26 -29.45
N ARG A 88 -10.59 -14.62 -28.70
CA ARG A 88 -11.62 -15.57 -29.15
C ARG A 88 -12.31 -15.08 -30.44
N SER A 89 -12.61 -13.79 -30.53
CA SER A 89 -13.26 -13.20 -31.72
C SER A 89 -12.42 -13.36 -32.99
N VAL A 90 -11.10 -13.13 -32.90
CA VAL A 90 -10.17 -13.38 -34.02
C VAL A 90 -10.08 -14.88 -34.31
N MET A 91 -9.94 -15.72 -33.27
CA MET A 91 -9.78 -17.16 -33.45
C MET A 91 -11.00 -17.87 -34.03
N THR A 92 -12.21 -17.35 -33.82
CA THR A 92 -13.43 -17.85 -34.47
C THR A 92 -13.32 -17.73 -35.99
N ARG A 93 -12.79 -16.61 -36.51
CA ARG A 93 -12.58 -16.39 -37.95
C ARG A 93 -11.47 -17.30 -38.47
N VAL A 94 -10.36 -17.40 -37.73
CA VAL A 94 -9.26 -18.32 -38.06
C VAL A 94 -9.75 -19.77 -38.17
N ARG A 95 -10.69 -20.20 -37.32
CA ARG A 95 -11.26 -21.55 -37.36
C ARG A 95 -12.09 -21.83 -38.62
N MET A 96 -12.61 -20.80 -39.28
CA MET A 96 -13.36 -20.96 -40.54
C MET A 96 -12.43 -21.39 -41.68
N ALA A 97 -11.15 -20.97 -41.66
CA ALA A 97 -10.15 -21.38 -42.65
C ALA A 97 -9.36 -22.63 -42.22
N PHE A 98 -9.07 -22.78 -40.92
CA PHE A 98 -8.18 -23.82 -40.43
C PHE A 98 -8.81 -24.69 -39.35
N SER A 99 -8.70 -26.02 -39.52
CA SER A 99 -8.98 -26.97 -38.44
C SER A 99 -7.97 -26.82 -37.30
N ASN A 100 -8.41 -27.03 -36.05
CA ASN A 100 -7.59 -26.98 -34.85
C ASN A 100 -6.46 -28.05 -34.81
N ARG A 101 -6.52 -29.05 -35.69
CA ARG A 101 -5.48 -30.09 -35.85
C ARG A 101 -4.32 -29.65 -36.74
N THR A 102 -4.46 -28.52 -37.44
CA THR A 102 -3.44 -28.05 -38.40
C THR A 102 -2.34 -27.24 -37.71
N GLY A 103 -1.14 -27.26 -38.30
CA GLY A 103 -0.04 -26.37 -37.87
C GLY A 103 -0.41 -24.89 -37.99
N ARG A 104 -1.20 -24.51 -39.00
CA ARG A 104 -1.65 -23.12 -39.23
C ARG A 104 -2.47 -22.58 -38.06
N TYR A 105 -3.42 -23.36 -37.55
CA TYR A 105 -4.19 -23.00 -36.36
C TYR A 105 -3.33 -23.03 -35.09
N ARG A 106 -2.48 -24.05 -34.91
CA ARG A 106 -1.66 -24.19 -33.70
C ARG A 106 -0.64 -23.07 -33.52
N LYS A 107 -0.14 -22.45 -34.61
CA LYS A 107 0.79 -21.29 -34.55
C LYS A 107 0.25 -20.11 -33.74
N PHE A 108 -1.08 -19.96 -33.63
CA PHE A 108 -1.69 -18.90 -32.82
C PHE A 108 -1.48 -19.10 -31.31
N GLY A 109 -1.27 -20.33 -30.86
CA GLY A 109 -0.88 -20.63 -29.48
C GLY A 109 -1.95 -20.30 -28.43
N THR A 110 -3.23 -20.31 -28.79
CA THR A 110 -4.36 -19.95 -27.92
C THR A 110 -4.92 -21.14 -27.12
N ALA A 111 -4.18 -22.25 -27.04
CA ALA A 111 -4.59 -23.41 -26.25
C ALA A 111 -4.51 -23.08 -24.75
N LYS A 112 -5.48 -23.57 -23.97
CA LYS A 112 -5.52 -23.37 -22.51
C LYS A 112 -5.42 -21.91 -22.06
N MET A 113 -6.06 -21.00 -22.79
CA MET A 113 -6.02 -19.56 -22.48
C MET A 113 -6.60 -19.20 -21.09
N GLY A 114 -7.44 -20.07 -20.52
CA GLY A 114 -7.92 -19.92 -19.14
C GLY A 114 -6.84 -20.15 -18.07
N ASP A 115 -5.80 -20.93 -18.39
CA ASP A 115 -4.73 -21.29 -17.46
C ASP A 115 -3.50 -20.38 -17.61
N MET A 116 -3.56 -19.41 -18.53
CA MET A 116 -2.44 -18.51 -18.81
C MET A 116 -2.25 -17.52 -17.67
N THR A 117 -1.00 -17.34 -17.24
CA THR A 117 -0.60 -16.19 -16.42
C THR A 117 -0.83 -14.89 -17.18
N ASP A 118 -0.89 -13.75 -16.47
CA ASP A 118 -1.09 -12.44 -17.08
C ASP A 118 -0.08 -12.16 -18.21
N ALA A 119 1.21 -12.43 -17.96
CA ALA A 119 2.24 -12.30 -18.99
C ALA A 119 2.00 -13.22 -20.19
N GLN A 120 1.66 -14.50 -19.95
CA GLN A 120 1.38 -15.45 -21.02
C GLN A 120 0.18 -15.01 -21.88
N LEU A 121 -0.88 -14.49 -21.26
CA LEU A 121 -2.07 -13.99 -21.94
C LEU A 121 -1.74 -12.76 -22.80
N LEU A 122 -0.97 -11.80 -22.28
CA LEU A 122 -0.52 -10.63 -23.03
C LEU A 122 0.30 -11.02 -24.27
N PHE A 123 1.29 -11.92 -24.10
CA PHE A 123 2.09 -12.43 -25.21
C PHE A 123 1.25 -13.26 -26.20
N CYS A 124 0.22 -13.97 -25.72
CA CYS A 124 -0.72 -14.69 -26.56
C CYS A 124 -1.49 -13.73 -27.48
N GLY A 125 -2.05 -12.64 -26.94
CA GLY A 125 -2.75 -11.61 -27.74
C GLY A 125 -1.86 -10.99 -28.81
N ARG A 126 -0.63 -10.59 -28.45
CA ARG A 126 0.36 -10.06 -29.40
C ARG A 126 0.76 -11.08 -30.47
N ARG A 127 0.89 -12.36 -30.09
CA ARG A 127 1.17 -13.46 -31.03
C ARG A 127 0.04 -13.64 -32.03
N VAL A 128 -1.22 -13.60 -31.59
CA VAL A 128 -2.40 -13.76 -32.46
C VAL A 128 -2.39 -12.69 -33.56
N ILE A 129 -2.13 -11.43 -33.22
CA ILE A 129 -2.01 -10.33 -34.21
C ILE A 129 -0.92 -10.64 -35.23
N ARG A 130 0.30 -10.94 -34.76
CA ARG A 130 1.45 -11.21 -35.63
C ARG A 130 1.22 -12.40 -36.55
N VAL A 131 0.65 -13.49 -36.04
CA VAL A 131 0.39 -14.71 -36.80
C VAL A 131 -0.77 -14.53 -37.78
N ALA A 132 -1.80 -13.76 -37.43
CA ALA A 132 -2.89 -13.39 -38.35
C ALA A 132 -2.36 -12.63 -39.55
N ARG A 133 -1.54 -11.58 -39.33
CA ARG A 133 -0.91 -10.81 -40.43
C ARG A 133 0.01 -11.68 -41.29
N ALA A 134 0.77 -12.59 -40.69
CA ALA A 134 1.65 -13.50 -41.44
C ALA A 134 0.90 -14.57 -42.25
N GLN A 135 -0.39 -14.77 -42.01
CA GLN A 135 -1.23 -15.73 -42.72
C GLN A 135 -2.41 -15.05 -43.45
N TRP A 136 -2.29 -13.74 -43.72
CA TRP A 136 -3.39 -12.91 -44.22
C TRP A 136 -4.02 -13.46 -45.50
N ASP A 137 -3.19 -13.84 -46.48
CA ASP A 137 -3.64 -14.38 -47.77
C ASP A 137 -4.50 -15.64 -47.62
N PHE A 138 -4.25 -16.44 -46.57
CA PHE A 138 -5.00 -17.66 -46.29
C PHE A 138 -6.26 -17.41 -45.43
N LEU A 139 -6.47 -16.18 -44.96
CA LEU A 139 -7.57 -15.77 -44.08
C LEU A 139 -8.53 -14.78 -44.74
N ALA A 140 -8.26 -14.38 -46.00
CA ALA A 140 -9.01 -13.35 -46.71
C ALA A 140 -10.54 -13.61 -46.72
N ASP A 141 -10.95 -14.85 -46.89
CA ASP A 141 -12.37 -15.24 -46.99
C ASP A 141 -13.06 -15.45 -45.63
N THR A 142 -12.35 -15.25 -44.51
CA THR A 142 -12.89 -15.48 -43.16
C THR A 142 -13.62 -14.27 -42.58
N GLY A 143 -13.62 -13.13 -43.29
CA GLY A 143 -14.11 -11.85 -42.77
C GLY A 143 -13.22 -11.25 -41.68
N LEU A 144 -11.99 -11.77 -41.51
CA LEU A 144 -10.95 -11.12 -40.72
C LEU A 144 -10.43 -9.88 -41.46
N ASN A 145 -10.32 -8.77 -40.75
CA ASN A 145 -9.79 -7.52 -41.29
C ASN A 145 -9.03 -6.76 -40.20
N GLU A 146 -8.34 -5.68 -40.59
CA GLU A 146 -7.40 -4.98 -39.71
C GLU A 146 -8.07 -4.41 -38.46
N SER A 147 -9.34 -3.97 -38.56
CA SER A 147 -10.09 -3.45 -37.39
C SER A 147 -10.23 -4.47 -36.25
N HIS A 148 -10.26 -5.77 -36.57
CA HIS A 148 -10.29 -6.83 -35.55
C HIS A 148 -8.94 -6.94 -34.84
N LEU A 149 -7.84 -6.80 -35.60
CA LEU A 149 -6.48 -6.83 -35.06
C LEU A 149 -6.18 -5.58 -34.25
N GLU A 150 -6.66 -4.41 -34.67
CA GLU A 150 -6.58 -3.17 -33.91
C GLU A 150 -7.34 -3.26 -32.59
N ARG A 151 -8.55 -3.83 -32.59
CA ARG A 151 -9.31 -4.07 -31.35
C ARG A 151 -8.56 -4.98 -30.40
N LEU A 152 -7.95 -6.05 -30.91
CA LEU A 152 -7.11 -6.94 -30.12
C LEU A 152 -5.85 -6.21 -29.61
N ALA A 153 -5.22 -5.37 -30.43
CA ALA A 153 -4.06 -4.58 -30.03
C ALA A 153 -4.39 -3.60 -28.90
N LYS A 154 -5.54 -2.91 -28.99
CA LYS A 154 -6.05 -2.04 -27.94
C LYS A 154 -6.34 -2.81 -26.65
N ALA A 155 -6.92 -4.00 -26.74
CA ALA A 155 -7.14 -4.85 -25.56
C ALA A 155 -5.82 -5.30 -24.91
N CYS A 156 -4.79 -5.63 -25.71
CA CYS A 156 -3.45 -5.91 -25.19
C CYS A 156 -2.85 -4.71 -24.43
N GLN A 157 -2.94 -3.51 -25.01
CA GLN A 157 -2.43 -2.27 -24.40
C GLN A 157 -3.16 -1.94 -23.09
N ALA A 158 -4.49 -2.05 -23.09
CA ALA A 158 -5.31 -1.80 -21.89
C ALA A 158 -4.96 -2.79 -20.77
N PHE A 159 -4.78 -4.07 -21.11
CA PHE A 159 -4.40 -5.09 -20.14
C PHE A 159 -2.99 -4.86 -19.58
N GLU A 160 -2.00 -4.56 -20.43
CA GLU A 160 -0.64 -4.24 -20.00
C GLU A 160 -0.60 -2.99 -19.09
N LEU A 161 -1.35 -1.95 -19.44
CA LEU A 161 -1.47 -0.77 -18.59
C LEU A 161 -2.07 -1.11 -17.22
N ALA A 162 -3.13 -1.92 -17.18
CA ALA A 162 -3.75 -2.34 -15.94
C ALA A 162 -2.82 -3.22 -15.07
N MET A 163 -2.00 -4.07 -15.69
CA MET A 163 -0.96 -4.83 -15.00
C MET A 163 0.07 -3.90 -14.33
N ASN A 164 0.57 -2.90 -15.07
CA ASN A 164 1.56 -1.96 -14.55
C ASN A 164 0.99 -1.12 -13.39
N ILE A 165 -0.22 -0.58 -13.54
CA ILE A 165 -0.89 0.18 -12.49
C ILE A 165 -1.08 -0.67 -11.23
N GLN A 166 -1.49 -1.94 -11.38
CA GLN A 166 -1.68 -2.84 -10.24
C GLN A 166 -0.35 -3.10 -9.52
N GLN A 167 0.75 -3.27 -10.27
CA GLN A 167 2.08 -3.46 -9.70
C GLN A 167 2.57 -2.20 -8.97
N ASP A 168 2.36 -1.02 -9.55
CA ASP A 168 2.69 0.26 -8.93
C ASP A 168 1.94 0.44 -7.60
N LYS A 169 0.63 0.12 -7.57
CA LYS A 169 -0.17 0.21 -6.34
C LYS A 169 0.26 -0.75 -5.23
N VAL A 170 0.74 -1.95 -5.58
CA VAL A 170 1.34 -2.86 -4.59
C VAL A 170 2.61 -2.25 -4.01
N ALA A 171 3.46 -1.66 -4.84
CA ALA A 171 4.68 -1.01 -4.39
C ALA A 171 4.41 0.25 -3.54
N ASP A 172 3.45 1.07 -3.95
CA ASP A 172 3.02 2.27 -3.20
C ASP A 172 2.56 1.88 -1.80
N ARG A 173 1.74 0.83 -1.66
CA ARG A 173 1.28 0.34 -0.37
C ARG A 173 2.43 -0.06 0.54
N ASP A 174 3.40 -0.82 0.04
CA ASP A 174 4.59 -1.20 0.81
C ASP A 174 5.38 0.04 1.30
N ILE A 175 5.57 1.02 0.42
CA ILE A 175 6.25 2.29 0.74
C ILE A 175 5.49 3.08 1.81
N HIS A 176 4.17 3.15 1.70
CA HIS A 176 3.32 3.88 2.63
C HIS A 176 3.30 3.24 4.02
N VAL A 177 3.22 1.90 4.09
CA VAL A 177 3.31 1.15 5.36
C VAL A 177 4.64 1.43 6.05
N GLU A 178 5.76 1.36 5.33
CA GLU A 178 7.07 1.70 5.89
C GLU A 178 7.15 3.16 6.36
N SER A 179 6.67 4.10 5.53
CA SER A 179 6.68 5.53 5.85
C SER A 179 5.85 5.84 7.10
N ARG A 180 4.72 5.13 7.29
CA ARG A 180 3.86 5.28 8.47
C ARG A 180 4.57 4.77 9.72
N ILE A 181 5.26 3.63 9.64
CA ILE A 181 6.06 3.09 10.74
C ILE A 181 7.19 4.07 11.11
N ASP A 182 7.90 4.59 10.11
CA ASP A 182 9.00 5.54 10.31
C ASP A 182 8.48 6.81 11.03
N LEU A 183 7.35 7.37 10.60
CA LEU A 183 6.75 8.55 11.24
C LEU A 183 6.21 8.25 12.65
N GLY A 184 5.55 7.11 12.84
CA GLY A 184 5.07 6.67 14.16
C GLY A 184 6.22 6.49 15.15
N ASN A 185 7.34 5.94 14.71
CA ASN A 185 8.55 5.81 15.53
C ASN A 185 9.14 7.17 15.94
N LEU A 186 9.14 8.15 15.04
CA LEU A 186 9.58 9.52 15.36
C LEU A 186 8.64 10.22 16.36
N ILE A 187 7.33 10.00 16.23
CA ILE A 187 6.33 10.52 17.17
C ILE A 187 6.53 9.88 18.54
N TYR A 188 6.73 8.56 18.58
CA TYR A 188 6.97 7.83 19.82
C TYR A 188 8.25 8.27 20.52
N ASP A 189 9.37 8.44 19.80
CA ASP A 189 10.61 8.95 20.39
C ASP A 189 10.42 10.35 21.01
N GLU A 190 9.66 11.23 20.36
CA GLU A 190 9.36 12.56 20.89
C GLU A 190 8.40 12.50 22.09
N LEU A 191 7.40 11.59 22.07
CA LEU A 191 6.53 11.31 23.21
C LEU A 191 7.34 10.93 24.45
N ILE A 192 8.25 9.96 24.32
CA ILE A 192 9.14 9.55 25.42
C ILE A 192 9.95 10.75 25.93
N THR A 193 10.56 11.51 25.01
CA THR A 193 11.37 12.68 25.36
C THR A 193 10.58 13.72 26.15
N VAL A 194 9.37 14.07 25.70
CA VAL A 194 8.51 15.06 26.37
C VAL A 194 8.07 14.56 27.75
N CYS A 195 7.72 13.29 27.86
CA CYS A 195 7.31 12.69 29.13
C CYS A 195 8.47 12.61 30.13
N ASP A 196 9.69 12.29 29.68
CA ASP A 196 10.87 12.26 30.56
C ASP A 196 11.23 13.64 31.07
N ILE A 197 11.21 14.67 30.21
CA ILE A 197 11.41 16.07 30.61
C ILE A 197 10.34 16.50 31.62
N GLY A 198 9.06 16.20 31.34
CA GLY A 198 7.95 16.57 32.21
C GLY A 198 8.04 15.93 33.59
N LYS A 199 8.41 14.64 33.66
CA LYS A 199 8.65 13.94 34.94
C LYS A 199 9.78 14.61 35.72
N ASP A 200 10.91 14.91 35.08
CA ASP A 200 12.06 15.51 35.76
C ASP A 200 11.72 16.92 36.32
N ILE A 201 11.02 17.74 35.54
CA ILE A 201 10.54 19.07 35.95
C ILE A 201 9.69 19.04 37.24
N TRP A 202 8.86 18.01 37.40
CA TRP A 202 7.84 17.95 38.46
C TRP A 202 8.17 16.97 39.59
N ALA A 203 9.26 16.19 39.46
CA ALA A 203 9.63 15.10 40.36
C ALA A 203 9.59 15.46 41.85
N GLU A 204 10.07 16.65 42.21
CA GLU A 204 10.18 17.11 43.60
C GLU A 204 9.17 18.19 43.96
N THR A 205 8.37 18.68 43.01
CA THR A 205 7.57 19.91 43.20
C THR A 205 6.06 19.71 43.10
N ASP A 206 5.57 18.83 42.22
CA ASP A 206 4.14 18.62 42.02
C ASP A 206 3.86 17.20 41.55
N ARG A 207 3.40 16.35 42.48
CA ARG A 207 3.12 14.94 42.21
C ARG A 207 2.05 14.74 41.15
N ALA A 208 1.00 15.56 41.15
CA ALA A 208 -0.10 15.40 40.20
C ALA A 208 0.36 15.73 38.77
N LYS A 209 1.22 16.74 38.61
CA LYS A 209 1.81 17.05 37.31
C LYS A 209 2.85 16.04 36.87
N TYR A 210 3.63 15.46 37.79
CA TYR A 210 4.52 14.35 37.51
C TYR A 210 3.75 13.15 36.95
N ASP A 211 2.68 12.73 37.64
CA ASP A 211 1.88 11.56 37.26
C ASP A 211 1.19 11.76 35.90
N ALA A 212 0.87 13.01 35.52
CA ALA A 212 0.34 13.32 34.19
C ALA A 212 1.30 13.02 33.03
N TYR A 213 2.62 12.94 33.27
CA TYR A 213 3.62 12.55 32.25
C TYR A 213 3.98 11.06 32.30
N CYS A 214 3.40 10.28 33.23
CA CYS A 214 3.59 8.83 33.29
C CYS A 214 2.66 8.13 32.27
N ILE A 215 3.22 7.75 31.13
CA ILE A 215 2.50 7.09 30.01
C ILE A 215 2.43 5.57 30.12
N TYR A 216 3.08 4.98 31.12
CA TYR A 216 2.95 3.56 31.47
C TYR A 216 2.48 3.48 32.91
N GLU A 217 1.54 2.57 33.18
CA GLU A 217 1.30 2.13 34.55
C GLU A 217 2.61 1.59 35.11
N SER A 218 3.05 2.11 36.26
CA SER A 218 4.27 1.60 36.84
C SER A 218 4.06 0.13 37.21
N ASN A 219 4.94 -0.74 36.73
CA ASN A 219 4.96 -2.16 37.10
C ASN A 219 4.99 -2.36 38.63
N MET A 220 5.43 -1.34 39.39
CA MET A 220 5.39 -1.29 40.85
C MET A 220 3.98 -1.15 41.43
N GLU A 221 3.09 -0.42 40.76
CA GLU A 221 1.72 -0.19 41.19
C GLU A 221 0.88 -1.44 40.94
N GLN A 222 1.03 -2.08 39.78
CA GLN A 222 0.46 -3.41 39.50
C GLN A 222 0.97 -4.46 40.49
N LYS A 223 2.28 -4.46 40.82
CA LYS A 223 2.86 -5.35 41.86
C LYS A 223 2.40 -5.02 43.28
N ARG A 224 2.09 -3.76 43.60
CA ARG A 224 1.51 -3.37 44.90
C ARG A 224 0.05 -3.80 45.01
N ILE A 225 -0.73 -3.59 43.96
CA ILE A 225 -2.13 -4.03 43.87
C ILE A 225 -2.21 -5.55 43.97
N ALA A 226 -1.37 -6.29 43.23
CA ALA A 226 -1.30 -7.75 43.31
C ALA A 226 -0.87 -8.29 44.69
N LYS A 227 -0.17 -7.48 45.51
CA LYS A 227 0.20 -7.80 46.90
C LYS A 227 -0.86 -7.39 47.93
N GLN A 228 -1.89 -6.63 47.52
CA GLN A 228 -2.97 -6.15 48.39
C GLN A 228 -4.30 -6.88 48.17
N VAL A 229 -4.37 -7.81 47.20
CA VAL A 229 -5.52 -8.71 47.06
C VAL A 229 -5.35 -9.87 48.08
N PRO A 230 -6.33 -10.11 48.97
CA PRO A 230 -6.29 -11.20 49.95
C PRO A 230 -6.36 -12.59 49.31
#